data_AF-A0A453GT35-F1
#
_entry.id   AF-A0A453GT35-F1
#
_cell.length_a   1.000
_cell.length_b   1.000
_cell.length_c   1.000
_cell.angle_alpha   90.00
_cell.angle_beta   90.00
_cell.angle_gamma   90.00
#
_symmetry.space_group_name_H-M   'P 1'
#
loop_
_entity.id
_entity.type
_entity.pdbx_description
1 polymer ?
#
loop_
_entity_poly.entity_id
_entity_poly.type
_entity_poly.pdbx_seq_one_letter_code
_entity_poly.pdbx_strand_id
1 'polypeptide(L)'
;MDPIFLAAAATTWVLNKLLDHLKDAAIQALLGSEGFNKDVKHLVHELSRANLVLGSVTAGATSGVMIGNQELARQITEVLEQAVKLAKYLDKLRYYDLEEKVRLY
;
A
#
# COMPACT_ATOMS: atom_id res chain seq x y z
N MET A 1 -15.05 -11.17 16.10
CA MET A 1 -13.82 -10.41 15.74
C MET A 1 -14.28 -9.06 15.23
N ASP A 2 -13.68 -7.97 15.67
CA ASP A 2 -14.11 -6.62 15.28
C ASP A 2 -13.83 -6.37 13.77
N PRO A 3 -14.82 -5.92 12.98
CA PRO A 3 -14.66 -5.75 11.54
C PRO A 3 -13.68 -4.61 11.17
N ILE A 4 -13.52 -3.61 12.03
CA ILE A 4 -12.55 -2.52 11.83
C ILE A 4 -11.13 -3.03 12.06
N PHE A 5 -10.94 -3.89 13.06
CA PHE A 5 -9.67 -4.58 13.28
C PHE A 5 -9.24 -5.41 12.06
N LEU A 6 -10.15 -6.20 11.49
CA LEU A 6 -9.87 -7.00 10.30
C LEU A 6 -9.51 -6.14 9.09
N ALA A 7 -10.29 -5.07 8.85
CA ALA A 7 -10.02 -4.13 7.78
C ALA A 7 -8.65 -3.45 7.99
N ALA A 8 -8.35 -2.98 9.20
CA ALA A 8 -7.09 -2.31 9.51
C ALA A 8 -5.87 -3.24 9.31
N ALA A 9 -5.98 -4.50 9.74
CA ALA A 9 -4.93 -5.49 9.55
C ALA A 9 -4.69 -5.80 8.05
N ALA A 10 -5.78 -5.99 7.28
CA ALA A 10 -5.69 -6.21 5.83
C ALA A 10 -5.06 -5.00 5.11
N THR A 11 -5.50 -3.78 5.43
CA THR A 11 -4.94 -2.55 4.86
C THR A 11 -3.46 -2.42 5.19
N THR A 12 -3.06 -2.68 6.43
CA THR A 12 -1.65 -2.65 6.84
C THR A 12 -0.80 -3.61 6.01
N TRP A 13 -1.28 -4.84 5.79
CA TRP A 13 -0.57 -5.82 4.97
C TRP A 13 -0.39 -5.35 3.52
N VAL A 14 -1.44 -4.81 2.89
CA VAL A 14 -1.37 -4.31 1.50
C VAL A 14 -0.44 -3.11 1.38
N LEU A 15 -0.50 -2.16 2.32
CA LEU A 15 0.38 -0.99 2.31
C LEU A 15 1.85 -1.38 2.45
N ASN A 16 2.17 -2.38 3.28
CA ASN A 16 3.53 -2.92 3.37
C ASN A 16 3.99 -3.52 2.04
N LYS A 17 3.15 -4.31 1.37
CA LYS A 17 3.47 -4.85 0.04
C LYS A 17 3.73 -3.76 -1.00
N LEU A 18 2.93 -2.70 -0.98
CA LEU A 18 3.17 -1.53 -1.84
C LEU A 18 4.51 -0.86 -1.54
N LEU A 19 4.83 -0.66 -0.26
CA LEU A 19 6.11 -0.08 0.14
C LEU A 19 7.29 -0.94 -0.32
N ASP A 20 7.18 -2.27 -0.25
CA ASP A 20 8.18 -3.18 -0.79
C ASP A 20 8.33 -3.03 -2.31
N HIS A 21 7.22 -2.97 -3.05
CA HIS A 21 7.24 -2.75 -4.50
C HIS A 21 7.85 -1.39 -4.89
N LEU A 22 7.54 -0.33 -4.16
CA LEU A 22 8.07 1.02 -4.43
C LEU A 22 9.55 1.16 -4.04
N LYS A 23 10.06 0.26 -3.20
CA LYS A 23 11.49 0.17 -2.85
C LYS A 23 12.27 -0.76 -3.79
N ASP A 24 11.59 -1.54 -4.62
CA ASP A 24 12.23 -2.40 -5.61
C ASP A 24 13.03 -1.54 -6.61
N ALA A 25 14.30 -1.91 -6.82
CA ALA A 25 15.22 -1.11 -7.62
C ALA A 25 14.81 -1.03 -9.10
N ALA A 26 14.19 -2.08 -9.65
CA ALA A 26 13.73 -2.07 -11.04
C ALA A 26 12.51 -1.15 -11.20
N ILE A 27 11.57 -1.21 -10.25
CA ILE A 27 10.44 -0.26 -10.21
C ILE A 27 10.91 1.18 -10.03
N GLN A 28 11.87 1.43 -9.14
CA GLN A 28 12.42 2.78 -8.98
C GLN A 28 13.13 3.29 -10.23
N ALA A 29 13.87 2.42 -10.93
CA ALA A 29 14.52 2.80 -12.18
C ALA A 29 13.49 3.15 -13.27
N LEU A 30 12.43 2.35 -13.42
CA LEU A 30 11.34 2.59 -14.38
C LEU A 30 10.56 3.86 -14.07
N LEU A 31 10.11 4.02 -12.82
CA LEU A 31 9.39 5.24 -12.42
C LEU A 31 10.30 6.47 -12.47
N GLY A 32 11.60 6.29 -12.24
CA GLY A 32 12.60 7.33 -12.34
C GLY A 32 12.88 7.78 -13.77
N SER A 33 12.92 6.87 -14.75
CA SER A 33 13.10 7.23 -16.16
C SER A 33 11.92 8.03 -16.71
N GLU A 34 10.72 7.78 -16.18
CA GLU A 34 9.49 8.50 -16.52
C GLU A 34 9.29 9.80 -15.70
N GLY A 35 10.23 10.14 -14.79
CA GLY A 35 10.19 11.39 -14.02
C GLY A 35 9.33 11.39 -12.75
N PHE A 36 8.78 10.24 -12.33
CA PHE A 36 7.90 10.11 -11.16
C PHE A 36 8.63 10.07 -9.80
N ASN A 37 9.94 10.32 -9.76
CA ASN A 37 10.75 10.22 -8.54
C ASN A 37 10.19 11.01 -7.34
N LYS A 38 9.64 12.20 -7.58
CA LYS A 38 9.07 13.05 -6.52
C LYS A 38 7.75 12.47 -5.99
N ASP A 39 6.90 12.01 -6.89
CA ASP A 39 5.59 11.45 -6.56
C ASP A 39 5.74 10.11 -5.83
N VAL A 40 6.70 9.27 -6.24
CA VAL A 40 7.04 8.03 -5.53
C VAL A 40 7.51 8.30 -4.11
N LYS A 41 8.40 9.29 -3.92
CA LYS A 41 8.85 9.66 -2.57
C LYS A 41 7.71 10.17 -1.70
N HIS A 42 6.85 11.02 -2.25
CA HIS A 42 5.66 11.51 -1.55
C HIS A 42 4.72 10.36 -1.17
N LEU A 43 4.46 9.45 -2.12
CA LEU A 43 3.63 8.29 -1.90
C LEU A 43 4.20 7.36 -0.81
N VAL A 44 5.50 7.04 -0.84
CA VAL A 44 6.15 6.25 0.21
C VAL A 44 5.99 6.88 1.59
N HIS A 45 6.11 8.20 1.67
CA HIS A 45 5.91 8.94 2.92
C HIS A 45 4.47 8.81 3.43
N GLU A 46 3.48 9.06 2.58
CA GLU A 46 2.06 8.98 2.97
C GLU A 46 1.63 7.54 3.32
N LEU A 47 2.09 6.53 2.58
CA LEU A 47 1.84 5.12 2.91
C LEU A 47 2.46 4.74 4.26
N SER A 48 3.66 5.26 4.57
CA SER A 48 4.30 5.05 5.87
C SER A 48 3.50 5.67 7.02
N ARG A 49 2.94 6.87 6.81
CA ARG A 49 2.05 7.52 7.79
C ARG A 49 0.76 6.75 7.98
N ALA A 50 0.15 6.26 6.90
CA ALA A 50 -1.05 5.43 6.95
C ALA A 50 -0.82 4.14 7.77
N ASN A 51 0.32 3.48 7.59
CA ASN A 51 0.70 2.32 8.40
C ASN A 51 0.81 2.63 9.90
N LEU A 52 1.33 3.80 10.28
CA LEU A 52 1.39 4.20 11.69
C LEU A 52 0.00 4.37 12.30
N VAL A 53 -0.93 4.99 11.55
CA VAL A 53 -2.32 5.18 11.99
C VAL A 53 -3.06 3.84 12.09
N LEU A 54 -2.90 2.95 11.12
CA LEU A 54 -3.53 1.62 11.17
C LEU A 54 -2.94 0.74 12.28
N GLY A 55 -1.65 0.90 12.57
CA GLY A 55 -0.99 0.25 13.71
C GLY A 55 -1.59 0.68 15.05
N SER A 56 -1.90 1.97 15.22
CA SER A 56 -2.53 2.47 16.46
C SER A 56 -3.98 1.99 16.61
N VAL A 57 -4.74 1.94 15.50
CA VAL A 57 -6.10 1.35 15.46
C VAL A 57 -6.07 -0.13 15.90
N THR A 58 -5.11 -0.89 15.37
CA THR A 58 -4.93 -2.31 15.69
C THR A 58 -4.55 -2.52 17.16
N ALA A 59 -3.64 -1.70 17.70
CA ALA A 59 -3.22 -1.76 19.10
C ALA A 59 -4.35 -1.39 20.07
N GLY A 60 -5.15 -0.38 19.73
CA GLY A 60 -6.34 0.01 20.49
C GLY A 60 -7.38 -1.10 20.55
N ALA A 61 -7.73 -1.69 19.40
CA ALA A 61 -8.68 -2.79 19.32
C ALA A 61 -8.20 -4.04 20.09
N THR A 62 -6.89 -4.35 20.04
CA THR A 62 -6.29 -5.46 20.80
C THR A 62 -6.36 -5.23 22.31
N SER A 63 -6.32 -3.96 22.74
CA SER A 63 -6.45 -3.55 24.15
C SER A 63 -7.92 -3.48 24.62
N GLY A 64 -8.88 -3.92 23.79
CA GLY A 64 -10.30 -3.90 24.12
C GLY A 64 -10.97 -2.54 23.94
N VAL A 65 -10.30 -1.56 23.31
CA VAL A 65 -10.92 -0.27 22.98
C VAL A 65 -11.88 -0.48 21.82
N MET A 66 -13.17 -0.28 22.09
CA MET A 66 -14.21 -0.41 21.09
C MET A 66 -14.16 0.81 20.14
N ILE A 67 -13.79 0.58 18.89
CA ILE A 67 -13.74 1.65 17.88
C ILE A 67 -15.14 1.81 17.29
N GLY A 68 -15.96 2.67 17.91
CA GLY A 68 -17.34 2.93 17.47
C GLY A 68 -17.47 3.79 16.20
N ASN A 69 -16.35 4.11 15.53
CA ASN A 69 -16.34 5.03 14.41
C ASN A 69 -16.52 4.31 13.08
N GLN A 70 -17.78 4.21 12.62
CA GLN A 70 -18.14 3.63 11.33
C GLN A 70 -17.55 4.39 10.13
N GLU A 71 -17.34 5.70 10.26
CA GLU A 71 -16.71 6.51 9.21
C GLU A 71 -15.22 6.16 9.06
N LEU A 72 -14.54 5.84 10.16
CA LEU A 72 -13.18 5.31 10.12
C LEU A 72 -13.12 3.96 9.39
N ALA A 73 -14.10 3.08 9.61
CA ALA A 73 -14.20 1.80 8.91
C ALA A 73 -14.31 1.98 7.38
N ARG A 74 -15.13 2.95 6.96
CA ARG A 74 -15.32 3.32 5.55
C ARG A 74 -14.01 3.82 4.93
N GLN A 75 -13.33 4.76 5.60
CA GLN A 75 -12.05 5.31 5.13
C GLN A 75 -10.95 4.25 5.04
N ILE A 76 -10.85 3.34 6.02
CA ILE A 76 -9.87 2.23 5.98
C ILE A 76 -10.13 1.32 4.78
N THR A 77 -11.41 1.08 4.47
CA THR A 77 -11.82 0.25 3.33
C THR A 77 -11.49 0.95 1.99
N GLU A 78 -11.72 2.25 1.87
CA GLU A 78 -11.35 3.01 0.66
C GLU A 78 -9.83 2.98 0.42
N VAL A 79 -9.05 3.17 1.48
CA VAL A 79 -7.58 3.08 1.41
C VAL A 79 -7.15 1.68 0.96
N LEU A 80 -7.78 0.62 1.49
CA LEU A 80 -7.51 -0.76 1.07
C LEU A 80 -7.75 -0.95 -0.43
N GLU A 81 -8.90 -0.50 -0.94
CA GLU A 81 -9.25 -0.67 -2.35
C GLU A 81 -8.27 0.06 -3.29
N GLN A 82 -7.91 1.29 -2.95
CA GLN A 82 -6.94 2.07 -3.73
C GLN A 82 -5.56 1.43 -3.67
N ALA A 83 -5.14 0.96 -2.49
CA ALA A 83 -3.87 0.28 -2.32
C ALA A 83 -3.79 -1.03 -3.14
N VAL A 84 -4.86 -1.83 -3.15
CA VAL A 84 -4.94 -3.05 -3.97
C VAL A 84 -4.87 -2.73 -5.47
N LYS A 85 -5.56 -1.68 -5.92
CA LYS A 85 -5.49 -1.25 -7.33
C LYS A 85 -4.09 -0.85 -7.73
N LEU A 86 -3.42 -0.04 -6.89
CA LEU A 86 -2.07 0.40 -7.15
C LEU A 86 -1.08 -0.76 -7.18
N ALA A 87 -1.20 -1.73 -6.26
CA ALA A 87 -0.34 -2.91 -6.24
C ALA A 87 -0.44 -3.70 -7.54
N LYS A 88 -1.67 -3.90 -8.03
CA LYS A 88 -1.93 -4.55 -9.33
C LYS A 88 -1.30 -3.80 -10.50
N TYR A 89 -1.28 -2.46 -10.48
CA TYR A 89 -0.63 -1.69 -11.54
C TYR A 89 0.89 -1.80 -11.49
N LEU A 90 1.49 -1.77 -10.31
CA LEU A 90 2.93 -1.97 -10.14
C LEU A 90 3.37 -3.38 -10.53
N ASP A 91 2.58 -4.41 -10.20
CA ASP A 91 2.81 -5.79 -10.66
C ASP A 91 2.78 -5.90 -12.18
N LYS A 92 1.80 -5.26 -12.84
CA LYS A 92 1.73 -5.22 -14.30
C LYS A 92 2.92 -4.50 -14.92
N LEU A 93 3.35 -3.38 -14.34
CA LEU A 93 4.51 -2.62 -14.81
C LEU A 93 5.77 -3.50 -14.77
N ARG A 94 5.97 -4.21 -13.64
CA ARG A 94 7.08 -5.15 -13.49
C ARG A 94 7.02 -6.30 -14.50
N TYR A 95 5.82 -6.83 -14.76
CA TYR A 95 5.62 -7.91 -15.73
C TYR A 95 5.99 -7.46 -17.15
N TYR A 96 5.57 -6.26 -17.58
CA TYR A 96 5.90 -5.75 -18.91
C TYR A 96 7.40 -5.47 -19.08
N ASP A 97 8.07 -4.92 -18.06
CA ASP A 97 9.53 -4.74 -18.08
C ASP A 97 10.27 -6.09 -18.21
N LEU A 98 9.79 -7.14 -17.52
CA LEU A 98 10.34 -8.48 -17.63
C LEU A 98 10.07 -9.11 -19.00
N GLU A 99 8.85 -8.99 -19.53
CA GLU A 99 8.52 -9.48 -20.88
C GLU A 99 9.37 -8.80 -21.96
N GLU A 100 9.54 -7.48 -21.89
CA GLU A 100 10.36 -6.73 -22.85
C GLU A 100 11.82 -7.21 -22.80
N LYS A 101 12.38 -7.40 -21.60
CA LYS A 101 13.75 -7.93 -21.41
C LYS A 101 13.92 -9.36 -21.93
N VAL A 102 12.92 -10.22 -21.76
CA VAL A 102 12.94 -11.61 -22.26
C VAL A 102 12.83 -11.66 -23.79
N ARG A 103 12.06 -10.75 -24.39
CA ARG A 103 11.84 -10.69 -25.84
C ARG A 103 13.03 -10.12 -26.62
N LEU A 104 13.94 -9.42 -25.94
CA LEU A 104 15.17 -8.84 -26.47
C LEU A 104 16.39 -9.80 -26.36
N TYR A 105 16.20 -10.99 -25.79
CA TYR A 105 17.17 -12.08 -25.74
C TYR A 105 16.80 -13.18 -26.74
#